data_AF-A0A834CC22-F1
#
_entry.id   AF-A0A834CC22-F1
#
_cell.length_a   1.000
_cell.length_b   1.000
_cell.length_c   1.000
_cell.angle_alpha   90.00
_cell.angle_beta   90.00
_cell.angle_gamma   90.00
#
_symmetry.space_group_name_H-M   'P 1'
#
loop_
_entity.id
_entity.type
_entity.pdbx_description
1 polymer ?
#
loop_
_entity_poly.entity_id
_entity_poly.type
_entity_poly.pdbx_seq_one_letter_code
_entity_poly.pdbx_strand_id
1 'polypeptide(L)'
;MSDKLGRRQILLICMSTNGFFAFLSSFVQGYGLFLLCRLVAGFGIGGAVPIVFSFFAEVLSREKRGEHLSWLCMFWMIGEIYASAMAWAIIPHYGWSFSMGSAYQFHSWRVFVVVCALPCVGAVVALTFMPESPRFYLEVGKHDEAWMILKQIHDTNMRARGQPEKVFSVNRIKTPRQLDELVEMDSESRNPVSKLYFRLKAEIHGVTFFIYFKLSFHSPDLITNLFSQFQIYLNLKKCFNYPMQENMMRLAVVWFTLSFGYYGLSVWFPDVIKHLQADEYASKVKIHNNERIESFTFNFTLENQIHKNGLFINDQFINMKLKSVTFVDSTFRNCYFDDVTSVGSYFRNCTFIDAYFYNTDIDDSKLIDGTEVINSTFTHNKIGCQMTFDDDYSAYWVYFINFLGTLAVLPGNIVSALLMDKIGRLSMLGGSMILSGISCFFLWFGTSESMMIFMLCLYNGLSISAWNSLDVVTTESFPTVRR
;
A
#
# COMPACT_ATOMS: atom_id res chain seq x y z
N MET A 1 -13.18 -7.45 18.14
CA MET A 1 -12.11 -7.45 19.16
C MET A 1 -12.04 -6.11 19.89
N SER A 2 -12.11 -4.99 19.16
CA SER A 2 -12.23 -3.62 19.70
C SER A 2 -13.27 -3.46 20.80
N ASP A 3 -14.44 -4.11 20.66
CA ASP A 3 -15.53 -3.97 21.63
C ASP A 3 -15.22 -4.60 23.00
N LYS A 4 -14.28 -5.55 23.05
CA LYS A 4 -13.91 -6.27 24.28
C LYS A 4 -12.69 -5.67 24.96
N LEU A 5 -11.64 -5.41 24.19
CA LEU A 5 -10.32 -5.03 24.70
C LEU A 5 -10.09 -3.51 24.73
N GLY A 6 -11.02 -2.73 24.16
CA GLY A 6 -10.84 -1.29 23.95
C GLY A 6 -10.38 -0.98 22.53
N ARG A 7 -10.74 0.20 22.03
CA ARG A 7 -10.40 0.64 20.67
C ARG A 7 -8.92 1.02 20.62
N ARG A 8 -8.42 1.78 21.60
CA ARG A 8 -7.01 2.21 21.69
C ARG A 8 -6.07 1.02 21.84
N GLN A 9 -6.40 0.08 22.73
CA GLN A 9 -5.53 -1.07 23.00
C GLN A 9 -5.32 -1.94 21.76
N ILE A 10 -6.39 -2.28 21.04
CA ILE A 10 -6.25 -3.06 19.79
C ILE A 10 -5.51 -2.25 18.73
N LEU A 11 -5.78 -0.95 18.61
CA LEU A 11 -5.09 -0.09 17.65
C LEU A 11 -3.57 -0.04 17.91
N LEU A 12 -3.16 0.04 19.18
CA LEU A 12 -1.74 -0.05 19.58
C LEU A 12 -1.12 -1.40 19.21
N ILE A 13 -1.82 -2.51 19.45
CA ILE A 13 -1.34 -3.86 19.10
C ILE A 13 -1.17 -3.99 17.58
N CYS A 14 -2.16 -3.56 16.81
CA CYS A 14 -2.14 -3.62 15.35
C CYS A 14 -1.00 -2.77 14.76
N MET A 15 -0.85 -1.52 15.20
CA MET A 15 0.21 -0.63 14.73
C MET A 15 1.61 -1.11 15.16
N SER A 16 1.76 -1.60 16.39
CA SER A 16 3.04 -2.15 16.86
C SER A 16 3.44 -3.40 16.07
N THR A 17 2.48 -4.29 15.79
CA THR A 17 2.69 -5.48 14.95
C THR A 17 3.11 -5.06 13.54
N ASN A 18 2.40 -4.12 12.92
CA ASN A 18 2.76 -3.60 11.60
C ASN A 18 4.18 -2.99 11.58
N GLY A 19 4.48 -2.07 12.49
CA GLY A 19 5.78 -1.41 12.56
C GLY A 19 6.94 -2.37 12.81
N PHE A 20 6.79 -3.30 13.75
CA PHE A 20 7.82 -4.29 14.08
C PHE A 20 8.11 -5.24 12.91
N PHE A 21 7.08 -5.84 12.31
CA PHE A 21 7.27 -6.79 11.21
C PHE A 21 7.67 -6.08 9.90
N ALA A 22 7.22 -4.85 9.67
CA ALA A 22 7.70 -4.04 8.54
C ALA A 22 9.19 -3.73 8.66
N PHE A 23 9.64 -3.28 9.83
CA PHE A 23 11.06 -3.04 10.12
C PHE A 23 11.87 -4.33 9.99
N LEU A 24 11.42 -5.43 10.60
CA LEU A 24 12.08 -6.72 10.52
C LEU A 24 12.21 -7.21 9.07
N SER A 25 11.18 -6.99 8.23
CA SER A 25 11.22 -7.40 6.82
C SER A 25 12.37 -6.77 6.03
N SER A 26 12.85 -5.59 6.43
CA SER A 26 13.99 -4.93 5.76
C SER A 26 15.34 -5.64 6.00
N PHE A 27 15.48 -6.40 7.10
CA PHE A 27 16.72 -7.13 7.44
C PHE A 27 16.71 -8.59 6.98
N VAL A 28 15.55 -9.13 6.63
CA VAL A 28 15.40 -10.52 6.23
C VAL A 28 15.94 -10.75 4.81
N GLN A 29 16.88 -11.69 4.66
CA GLN A 29 17.46 -12.07 3.37
C GLN A 29 16.73 -13.22 2.68
N GLY A 30 16.06 -14.09 3.44
CA GLY A 30 15.30 -15.21 2.88
C GLY A 30 13.95 -14.76 2.33
N TYR A 31 13.67 -15.06 1.05
CA TYR A 31 12.41 -14.69 0.39
C TYR A 31 11.16 -15.18 1.15
N GLY A 32 11.14 -16.43 1.63
CA GLY A 32 10.00 -16.97 2.37
C GLY A 32 9.73 -16.27 3.70
N LEU A 33 10.78 -15.96 4.47
CA LEU A 33 10.65 -15.21 5.72
C LEU A 33 10.26 -13.75 5.46
N PHE A 34 10.75 -13.15 4.37
CA PHE A 34 10.35 -11.81 3.95
C PHE A 34 8.84 -11.73 3.66
N LEU A 35 8.31 -12.70 2.90
CA LEU A 35 6.88 -12.81 2.64
C LEU A 35 6.07 -13.00 3.91
N LEU A 36 6.51 -13.87 4.83
CA LEU A 36 5.84 -14.10 6.10
C LEU A 36 5.77 -12.81 6.94
N CYS A 37 6.87 -12.06 7.04
CA CYS A 37 6.88 -10.78 7.74
C CYS A 37 5.90 -9.78 7.11
N ARG A 38 5.84 -9.70 5.78
CA ARG A 38 4.90 -8.81 5.07
C ARG A 38 3.44 -9.21 5.26
N LEU A 39 3.16 -10.51 5.28
CA LEU A 39 1.82 -11.03 5.54
C LEU A 39 1.35 -10.69 6.96
N VAL A 40 2.23 -10.86 7.98
CA VAL A 40 1.91 -10.50 9.37
C VAL A 40 1.75 -8.98 9.54
N ALA A 41 2.59 -8.17 8.89
CA ALA A 41 2.42 -6.72 8.87
C ALA A 41 1.07 -6.31 8.23
N GLY A 42 0.68 -6.99 7.15
CA GLY A 42 -0.62 -6.80 6.48
C GLY A 42 -1.83 -7.07 7.38
N PHE A 43 -1.78 -8.11 8.23
CA PHE A 43 -2.82 -8.33 9.24
C PHE A 43 -2.93 -7.17 10.24
N GLY A 44 -1.81 -6.54 10.59
CA GLY A 44 -1.78 -5.34 11.44
C GLY A 44 -2.54 -4.17 10.81
N ILE A 45 -2.26 -3.86 9.53
CA ILE A 45 -2.94 -2.78 8.80
C ILE A 45 -4.43 -3.09 8.62
N GLY A 46 -4.78 -4.31 8.20
CA GLY A 46 -6.18 -4.72 7.99
C GLY A 46 -7.03 -4.64 9.25
N GLY A 47 -6.44 -4.90 10.42
CA GLY A 47 -7.11 -4.70 11.71
C GLY A 47 -7.21 -3.23 12.14
N ALA A 48 -6.22 -2.41 11.82
CA ALA A 48 -6.15 -1.01 12.25
C ALA A 48 -7.18 -0.11 11.54
N VAL A 49 -7.35 -0.24 10.21
CA VAL A 49 -8.21 0.62 9.40
C VAL A 49 -9.64 0.76 9.96
N PRO A 50 -10.42 -0.33 10.13
CA PRO A 50 -11.80 -0.21 10.63
C PRO A 50 -11.90 0.34 12.06
N ILE A 51 -10.85 0.13 12.86
CA ILE A 51 -10.79 0.62 14.25
C ILE A 51 -10.56 2.13 14.27
N VAL A 52 -9.71 2.66 13.41
CA VAL A 52 -9.47 4.11 13.30
C VAL A 52 -10.75 4.84 12.92
N PHE A 53 -11.48 4.36 11.92
CA PHE A 53 -12.78 4.93 11.53
C PHE A 53 -13.80 4.87 12.68
N SER A 54 -13.88 3.75 13.38
CA SER A 54 -14.81 3.58 14.51
C SER A 54 -14.44 4.46 15.70
N PHE A 55 -13.17 4.51 16.08
CA PHE A 55 -12.65 5.31 17.19
C PHE A 55 -12.87 6.80 16.94
N PHE A 56 -12.54 7.28 15.73
CA PHE A 56 -12.76 8.66 15.35
C PHE A 56 -14.25 9.02 15.35
N ALA A 57 -15.10 8.18 14.75
CA ALA A 57 -16.54 8.39 14.72
C ALA A 57 -17.20 8.44 16.12
N GLU A 58 -16.62 7.80 17.14
CA GLU A 58 -17.11 7.78 18.52
C GLU A 58 -16.75 9.05 19.31
N VAL A 59 -15.69 9.77 18.92
CA VAL A 59 -15.24 11.02 19.55
C VAL A 59 -15.93 12.25 18.94
N LEU A 60 -16.44 12.11 17.72
CA LEU A 60 -17.02 13.21 16.95
C LEU A 60 -18.49 13.53 17.32
N SER A 61 -18.85 14.80 17.17
CA SER A 61 -20.25 15.24 17.28
C SER A 61 -21.09 14.75 16.09
N ARG A 62 -22.36 14.44 16.34
CA ARG A 62 -23.27 13.86 15.33
C ARG A 62 -23.47 14.76 14.10
N GLU A 63 -23.41 16.07 14.26
CA GLU A 63 -23.71 17.06 13.21
C GLU A 63 -22.61 17.17 12.14
N LYS A 64 -21.33 17.07 12.52
CA LYS A 64 -20.18 17.25 11.59
C LYS A 64 -19.39 15.98 11.34
N ARG A 65 -19.95 14.83 11.70
CA ARG A 65 -19.25 13.54 11.63
C ARG A 65 -18.85 13.18 10.20
N GLY A 66 -19.74 13.40 9.23
CA GLY A 66 -19.48 13.08 7.81
C GLY A 66 -18.29 13.86 7.26
N GLU A 67 -18.34 15.19 7.36
CA GLU A 67 -17.29 16.11 6.93
C GLU A 67 -15.92 15.68 7.46
N HIS A 68 -15.79 15.56 8.79
CA HIS A 68 -14.51 15.22 9.41
C HIS A 68 -14.04 13.80 9.09
N LEU A 69 -14.94 12.84 8.87
CA LEU A 69 -14.56 11.48 8.46
C LEU A 69 -13.95 11.50 7.05
N SER A 70 -14.43 12.37 6.17
CA SER A 70 -13.79 12.63 4.87
C SER A 70 -12.43 13.31 5.01
N TRP A 71 -12.27 14.25 5.95
CA TRP A 71 -10.95 14.83 6.26
C TRP A 71 -9.95 13.77 6.75
N LEU A 72 -10.42 12.77 7.50
CA LEU A 72 -9.59 11.63 7.95
C LEU A 72 -9.07 10.81 6.75
N CYS A 73 -9.91 10.54 5.75
CA CYS A 73 -9.50 9.83 4.53
C CYS A 73 -8.35 10.53 3.79
N MET A 74 -8.20 11.86 3.91
CA MET A 74 -7.09 12.56 3.26
C MET A 74 -5.72 12.23 3.84
N PHE A 75 -5.64 11.86 5.13
CA PHE A 75 -4.38 11.45 5.73
C PHE A 75 -3.87 10.12 5.16
N TRP A 76 -4.76 9.21 4.78
CA TRP A 76 -4.39 8.00 4.04
C TRP A 76 -3.66 8.36 2.74
N MET A 77 -4.18 9.36 2.03
CA MET A 77 -3.74 9.76 0.70
C MET A 77 -2.42 10.55 0.76
N ILE A 78 -2.26 11.38 1.79
CA ILE A 78 -0.96 11.97 2.13
C ILE A 78 0.08 10.87 2.41
N GLY A 79 -0.32 9.77 3.06
CA GLY A 79 0.51 8.60 3.27
C GLY A 79 0.94 7.92 1.97
N GLU A 80 0.03 7.76 1.00
CA GLU A 80 0.35 7.22 -0.33
C GLU A 80 1.31 8.12 -1.10
N ILE A 81 1.08 9.44 -1.10
CA ILE A 81 1.99 10.42 -1.73
C ILE A 81 3.37 10.35 -1.08
N TYR A 82 3.44 10.26 0.25
CA TYR A 82 4.69 10.09 0.98
C TYR A 82 5.41 8.80 0.57
N ALA A 83 4.70 7.68 0.50
CA ALA A 83 5.28 6.40 0.09
C ALA A 83 5.82 6.45 -1.36
N SER A 84 5.03 6.97 -2.31
CA SER A 84 5.46 7.09 -3.71
C SER A 84 6.62 8.07 -3.88
N ALA A 85 6.61 9.21 -3.17
CA ALA A 85 7.71 10.18 -3.18
C ALA A 85 9.00 9.59 -2.62
N MET A 86 8.93 8.83 -1.51
CA MET A 86 10.10 8.16 -0.94
C MET A 86 10.59 7.01 -1.82
N ALA A 87 9.69 6.27 -2.48
CA ALA A 87 10.07 5.24 -3.46
C ALA A 87 10.86 5.86 -4.62
N TRP A 88 10.36 6.96 -5.17
CA TRP A 88 11.02 7.71 -6.24
C TRP A 88 12.34 8.36 -5.79
N ALA A 89 12.45 8.83 -4.55
CA ALA A 89 13.67 9.47 -4.05
C ALA A 89 14.78 8.48 -3.63
N ILE A 90 14.44 7.26 -3.24
CA ILE A 90 15.40 6.31 -2.63
C ILE A 90 15.78 5.20 -3.61
N ILE A 91 14.81 4.61 -4.32
CA ILE A 91 15.03 3.40 -5.11
C ILE A 91 15.91 3.63 -6.35
N PRO A 92 15.67 4.66 -7.20
CA PRO A 92 16.45 4.85 -8.42
C PRO A 92 17.84 5.46 -8.19
N HIS A 93 18.14 5.98 -6.98
CA HIS A 93 19.44 6.56 -6.67
C HIS A 93 20.36 5.52 -6.01
N TYR A 94 21.35 5.04 -6.76
CA TYR A 94 22.28 3.94 -6.40
C TYR A 94 23.18 4.16 -5.18
N GLY A 95 23.28 5.39 -4.66
CA GLY A 95 24.25 5.76 -3.61
C GLY A 95 23.98 5.19 -2.21
N TRP A 96 22.84 4.54 -1.99
CA TRP A 96 22.42 4.04 -0.68
C TRP A 96 22.69 2.54 -0.47
N SER A 97 23.34 1.88 -1.42
CA SER A 97 23.73 0.48 -1.26
C SER A 97 25.01 0.39 -0.43
N PHE A 98 24.89 -0.14 0.79
CA PHE A 98 26.03 -0.40 1.67
C PHE A 98 26.16 -1.90 1.90
N SER A 99 27.36 -2.42 1.66
CA SER A 99 27.71 -3.80 1.95
C SER A 99 28.34 -3.87 3.35
N MET A 100 27.67 -4.54 4.29
CA MET A 100 28.22 -4.78 5.62
C MET A 100 28.90 -6.16 5.62
N GLY A 101 30.15 -6.19 5.14
CA GLY A 101 30.93 -7.43 4.98
C GLY A 101 30.49 -8.29 3.78
N SER A 102 31.02 -9.51 3.67
CA SER A 102 30.81 -10.39 2.51
C SER A 102 29.43 -11.08 2.45
N ALA A 103 28.62 -11.00 3.51
CA ALA A 103 27.35 -11.73 3.62
C ALA A 103 26.08 -10.83 3.59
N TYR A 104 26.19 -9.53 3.88
CA TYR A 104 25.04 -8.64 3.98
C TYR A 104 25.09 -7.49 2.96
N GLN A 105 24.29 -7.63 1.90
CA GLN A 105 24.06 -6.59 0.90
C GLN A 105 22.79 -5.81 1.24
N PHE A 106 22.92 -4.54 1.63
CA PHE A 106 21.78 -3.67 1.92
C PHE A 106 21.44 -2.86 0.66
N HIS A 107 20.39 -3.28 -0.06
CA HIS A 107 19.93 -2.60 -1.26
C HIS A 107 19.02 -1.40 -0.96
N SER A 108 18.92 -0.44 -1.88
CA SER A 108 18.12 0.79 -1.73
C SER A 108 16.64 0.53 -1.40
N TRP A 109 16.05 -0.55 -1.91
CA TRP A 109 14.66 -0.93 -1.59
C TRP A 109 14.47 -1.31 -0.11
N ARG A 110 15.50 -1.82 0.58
CA ARG A 110 15.42 -2.11 2.02
C ARG A 110 15.40 -0.83 2.85
N VAL A 111 16.17 0.18 2.43
CA VAL A 111 16.14 1.54 3.01
C VAL A 111 14.74 2.13 2.87
N PHE A 112 14.12 2.03 1.69
CA PHE A 112 12.75 2.47 1.45
C PHE A 112 11.76 1.85 2.45
N VAL A 113 11.86 0.53 2.69
CA VAL A 113 10.98 -0.17 3.66
C VAL A 113 11.16 0.37 5.08
N VAL A 114 12.40 0.66 5.50
CA VAL A 114 12.67 1.26 6.82
C VAL A 114 12.06 2.66 6.92
N VAL A 115 12.25 3.49 5.90
CA VAL A 115 11.70 4.86 5.85
C VAL A 115 10.17 4.83 5.95
N CYS A 116 9.50 3.91 5.25
CA CYS A 116 8.05 3.72 5.35
C CYS A 116 7.57 3.24 6.72
N ALA A 117 8.44 2.61 7.53
CA ALA A 117 8.08 2.17 8.88
C ALA A 117 8.13 3.32 9.92
N LEU A 118 8.86 4.42 9.64
CA LEU A 118 9.04 5.52 10.59
C LEU A 118 7.73 6.22 11.01
N PRO A 119 6.78 6.55 10.10
CA PRO A 119 5.50 7.12 10.49
C PRO A 119 4.69 6.19 11.42
N CYS A 120 4.86 4.87 11.30
CA CYS A 120 4.18 3.91 12.17
C CYS A 120 4.68 4.01 13.61
N VAL A 121 5.99 4.20 13.82
CA VAL A 121 6.57 4.43 15.15
C VAL A 121 6.01 5.72 15.76
N GLY A 122 5.97 6.80 14.97
CA GLY A 122 5.35 8.06 15.40
C GLY A 122 3.88 7.91 15.78
N ALA A 123 3.11 7.13 15.01
CA ALA A 123 1.72 6.83 15.31
C ALA A 123 1.54 6.04 16.61
N VAL A 124 2.39 5.04 16.88
CA VAL A 124 2.36 4.28 18.15
C VAL A 124 2.61 5.23 19.33
N VAL A 125 3.63 6.09 19.23
CA VAL A 125 3.90 7.09 20.27
C VAL A 125 2.71 8.03 20.46
N ALA A 126 2.14 8.57 19.38
CA ALA A 126 0.98 9.46 19.45
C ALA A 126 -0.25 8.78 20.11
N LEU A 127 -0.48 7.50 19.81
CA LEU A 127 -1.58 6.73 20.38
C LEU A 127 -1.45 6.48 21.89
N THR A 128 -0.22 6.47 22.43
CA THR A 128 -0.03 6.35 23.89
C THR A 128 -0.56 7.56 24.67
N PHE A 129 -0.56 8.74 24.03
CA PHE A 129 -1.09 9.97 24.63
C PHE A 129 -2.60 10.15 24.46
N MET A 130 -3.24 9.35 23.60
CA MET A 130 -4.69 9.45 23.38
C MET A 130 -5.50 8.72 24.47
N PRO A 131 -6.62 9.33 24.92
CA PRO A 131 -7.56 8.65 25.80
C PRO A 131 -8.29 7.52 25.04
N GLU A 132 -8.80 6.54 25.80
CA GLU A 132 -9.66 5.49 25.25
C GLU A 132 -11.03 6.05 24.85
N SER A 133 -11.80 5.31 24.04
CA SER A 133 -13.12 5.78 23.60
C SER A 133 -14.08 5.98 24.80
N PRO A 134 -14.76 7.15 24.92
CA PRO A 134 -15.74 7.38 25.98
C PRO A 134 -16.92 6.40 25.89
N ARG A 135 -17.26 5.97 24.66
CA ARG A 135 -18.34 5.01 24.42
C ARG A 135 -17.99 3.61 24.91
N PHE A 136 -16.73 3.20 24.75
CA PHE A 136 -16.24 1.93 25.30
C PHE A 136 -16.38 1.89 26.82
N TYR A 137 -16.00 2.96 27.53
CA TYR A 137 -16.15 3.00 28.98
C TYR A 137 -17.61 2.95 29.44
N LEU A 138 -18.53 3.58 28.71
CA LEU A 138 -19.97 3.44 28.97
C LEU A 138 -20.48 2.01 28.72
N GLU A 139 -19.89 1.27 27.79
CA GLU A 139 -20.22 -0.15 27.52
C GLU A 139 -19.70 -1.09 28.61
N VAL A 140 -18.52 -0.79 29.16
CA VAL A 140 -17.90 -1.57 30.25
C VAL A 140 -18.50 -1.22 31.63
N GLY A 141 -19.30 -0.16 31.73
CA GLY A 141 -19.93 0.29 32.98
C GLY A 141 -19.06 1.25 33.80
N LYS A 142 -17.97 1.76 33.23
CA LYS A 142 -17.06 2.72 33.85
C LYS A 142 -17.49 4.16 33.58
N HIS A 143 -18.58 4.59 34.23
CA HIS A 143 -19.20 5.88 33.97
C HIS A 143 -18.33 7.10 34.32
N ASP A 144 -17.53 7.01 35.39
CA ASP A 144 -16.67 8.12 35.83
C ASP A 144 -15.54 8.40 34.83
N GLU A 145 -14.87 7.35 34.34
CA GLU A 145 -13.82 7.45 33.33
C GLU A 145 -14.37 8.00 32.00
N ALA A 146 -15.56 7.54 31.59
CA ALA A 146 -16.25 8.08 30.42
C ALA A 146 -16.58 9.57 30.57
N TRP A 147 -17.05 9.97 31.75
CA TRP A 147 -17.40 11.36 32.04
C TRP A 147 -16.17 12.27 32.02
N MET A 148 -15.05 11.85 32.60
CA MET A 148 -13.79 12.61 32.57
C MET A 148 -13.34 12.91 31.14
N ILE A 149 -13.41 11.92 30.24
CA ILE A 149 -13.00 12.08 28.84
C ILE A 149 -13.96 13.01 28.09
N LEU A 150 -15.28 12.85 28.29
CA LEU A 150 -16.27 13.74 27.67
C LEU A 150 -16.12 15.18 28.15
N LYS A 151 -15.83 15.38 29.44
CA LYS A 151 -15.53 16.69 30.01
C LYS A 151 -14.26 17.28 29.37
N GLN A 152 -13.18 16.51 29.27
CA GLN A 152 -11.95 16.96 28.60
C GLN A 152 -12.20 17.39 27.15
N ILE A 153 -12.98 16.62 26.38
CA ILE A 153 -13.34 16.96 24.99
C ILE A 153 -14.19 18.25 24.96
N HIS A 154 -15.18 18.37 25.85
CA HIS A 154 -16.04 19.55 25.94
C HIS A 154 -15.23 20.81 26.28
N ASP A 155 -14.39 20.77 27.31
CA ASP A 155 -13.61 21.90 27.79
C ASP A 155 -12.59 22.34 26.71
N THR A 156 -11.98 21.38 26.02
CA THR A 156 -11.10 21.65 24.87
C THR A 156 -11.86 22.34 23.73
N ASN A 157 -13.05 21.86 23.38
CA ASN A 157 -13.90 22.45 22.33
C ASN A 157 -14.40 23.85 22.71
N MET A 158 -14.74 24.10 23.98
CA MET A 158 -15.15 25.40 24.48
C MET A 158 -13.99 26.40 24.45
N ARG A 159 -12.80 25.97 24.91
CA ARG A 159 -11.56 26.77 24.86
C ARG A 159 -11.20 27.15 23.43
N ALA A 160 -11.32 26.22 22.48
CA ALA A 160 -11.08 26.49 21.06
C ALA A 160 -12.08 27.49 20.45
N ARG A 161 -13.31 27.57 20.97
CA ARG A 161 -14.34 28.53 20.53
C ARG A 161 -14.30 29.87 21.27
N GLY A 162 -13.40 30.05 22.25
CA GLY A 162 -13.33 31.25 23.07
C GLY A 162 -14.57 31.50 23.95
N GLN A 163 -15.39 30.47 24.19
CA GLN A 163 -16.58 30.57 25.04
C GLN A 163 -16.24 30.17 26.49
N PRO A 164 -16.83 30.82 27.51
CA PRO A 164 -16.59 30.46 28.90
C PRO A 164 -17.05 29.02 29.17
N GLU A 165 -16.28 28.29 29.99
CA GLU A 165 -16.58 26.91 30.38
C GLU A 165 -17.97 26.83 31.02
N LYS A 166 -18.95 26.27 30.30
CA LYS A 166 -20.26 25.95 30.86
C LYS A 166 -20.17 24.61 31.59
N VAL A 167 -20.81 24.50 32.74
CA VAL A 167 -20.87 23.25 33.52
C VAL A 167 -21.46 22.15 32.66
N PHE A 168 -20.64 21.13 32.38
CA PHE A 168 -21.08 19.95 31.65
C PHE A 168 -22.09 19.16 32.51
N SER A 169 -23.38 19.37 32.26
CA SER A 169 -24.47 18.70 32.97
C SER A 169 -25.05 17.57 32.11
N VAL A 170 -24.91 16.34 32.61
CA VAL A 170 -25.47 15.16 31.96
C VAL A 170 -26.88 14.94 32.50
N ASN A 171 -27.89 15.45 31.80
CA ASN A 171 -29.28 15.36 32.27
C ASN A 171 -29.91 13.97 32.07
N ARG A 172 -29.37 13.12 31.18
CA ARG A 172 -29.87 11.76 30.91
C ARG A 172 -28.84 10.89 30.19
N ILE A 173 -28.38 9.82 30.84
CA ILE A 173 -27.66 8.73 30.17
C ILE A 173 -28.71 7.70 29.73
N LYS A 174 -29.07 7.69 28.45
CA LYS A 174 -29.85 6.59 27.88
C LYS A 174 -28.90 5.42 27.60
N THR A 175 -28.70 4.54 28.56
CA THR A 175 -28.19 3.19 28.29
C THR A 175 -29.33 2.40 27.64
N PRO A 176 -29.19 1.90 26.39
CA PRO A 176 -30.21 1.03 25.84
C PRO A 176 -30.19 -0.29 26.62
N ARG A 177 -31.37 -0.70 27.08
CA ARG A 177 -31.63 -2.01 27.69
C ARG A 177 -31.11 -3.09 26.75
N GLN A 178 -30.31 -4.03 27.28
CA GLN A 178 -29.86 -5.19 26.54
C GLN A 178 -31.06 -6.08 26.19
N LEU A 179 -31.19 -6.41 24.91
CA LEU A 179 -31.63 -7.69 24.34
C LEU A 179 -32.89 -8.42 24.89
N ASP A 180 -33.79 -7.80 25.64
CA ASP A 180 -35.00 -8.49 26.13
C ASP A 180 -36.23 -8.29 25.20
N GLU A 181 -36.29 -7.21 24.41
CA GLU A 181 -37.45 -6.92 23.52
C GLU A 181 -37.58 -7.86 22.31
N LEU A 182 -36.50 -8.47 21.82
CA LEU A 182 -36.56 -9.43 20.70
C LEU A 182 -36.96 -10.83 21.15
N VAL A 183 -36.81 -11.17 22.43
CA VAL A 183 -37.28 -12.45 23.00
C VAL A 183 -38.79 -12.39 23.24
N GLU A 184 -39.33 -11.22 23.60
CA GLU A 184 -40.77 -11.04 23.81
C GLU A 184 -41.55 -11.06 22.49
N MET A 185 -41.04 -10.47 21.40
CA MET A 185 -41.73 -10.46 20.09
C MET A 185 -41.81 -11.83 19.39
N ASP A 186 -40.90 -12.77 19.66
CA ASP A 186 -40.89 -14.10 19.01
C ASP A 186 -41.67 -15.17 19.84
N SER A 187 -42.23 -14.76 20.98
CA SER A 187 -42.91 -15.65 21.95
C SER A 187 -44.41 -15.85 21.70
N GLU A 188 -45.07 -14.92 21.02
CA GLU A 188 -46.53 -14.94 20.83
C GLU A 188 -46.99 -15.67 19.54
N SER A 189 -46.08 -15.99 18.61
CA SER A 189 -46.44 -16.49 17.27
C SER A 189 -45.80 -17.82 16.88
N ARG A 190 -45.94 -18.90 17.67
CA ARG A 190 -45.24 -20.15 17.30
C ARG A 190 -45.89 -21.49 17.64
N ASN A 191 -45.97 -22.33 16.60
CA ASN A 191 -46.46 -23.71 16.55
C ASN A 191 -45.85 -24.64 17.62
N PRO A 192 -46.57 -25.69 18.07
CA PRO A 192 -46.14 -26.60 19.15
C PRO A 192 -44.79 -27.29 18.92
N VAL A 193 -44.39 -27.51 17.67
CA VAL A 193 -43.08 -28.08 17.30
C VAL A 193 -41.91 -27.15 17.66
N SER A 194 -42.13 -25.82 17.60
CA SER A 194 -41.11 -24.85 17.99
C SER A 194 -40.92 -24.79 19.51
N LYS A 195 -41.97 -25.00 20.30
CA LYS A 195 -41.88 -25.16 21.77
C LYS A 195 -41.06 -26.39 22.16
N LEU A 196 -41.19 -27.48 21.42
CA LEU A 196 -40.40 -28.70 21.64
C LEU A 196 -38.93 -28.49 21.26
N TYR A 197 -38.66 -27.81 20.14
CA TYR A 197 -37.30 -27.41 19.75
C TYR A 197 -36.65 -26.49 20.80
N PHE A 198 -37.39 -25.54 21.36
CA PHE A 198 -36.88 -24.66 22.42
C PHE A 198 -36.62 -25.41 23.73
N ARG A 199 -37.46 -26.40 24.11
CA ARG A 199 -37.20 -27.26 25.27
C ARG A 199 -35.97 -28.14 25.09
N LEU A 200 -35.81 -28.79 23.93
CA LEU A 200 -34.61 -29.55 23.59
C LEU A 200 -33.35 -28.66 23.56
N LYS A 201 -33.46 -27.45 23.01
CA LYS A 201 -32.37 -26.47 23.00
C LYS A 201 -32.02 -25.99 24.40
N ALA A 202 -32.99 -25.81 25.29
CA ALA A 202 -32.77 -25.44 26.69
C ALA A 202 -32.08 -26.56 27.48
N GLU A 203 -32.45 -27.82 27.27
CA GLU A 203 -31.76 -28.96 27.89
C GLU A 203 -30.32 -29.14 27.36
N ILE A 204 -30.09 -28.96 26.06
CA ILE A 204 -28.73 -28.99 25.48
C ILE A 204 -27.88 -27.83 26.04
N HIS A 205 -28.47 -26.63 26.26
CA HIS A 205 -27.77 -25.54 26.95
C HIS A 205 -27.48 -25.87 28.41
N GLY A 206 -28.37 -26.57 29.11
CA GLY A 206 -28.15 -27.05 30.48
C GLY A 206 -27.01 -28.06 30.59
N VAL A 207 -26.92 -29.01 29.65
CA VAL A 207 -25.82 -29.99 29.57
C VAL A 207 -24.50 -29.31 29.20
N THR A 208 -24.54 -28.35 28.28
CA THR A 208 -23.38 -27.51 27.92
C THR A 208 -22.93 -26.68 29.11
N PHE A 209 -23.85 -26.10 29.88
CA PHE A 209 -23.57 -25.34 31.10
C PHE A 209 -22.93 -26.21 32.19
N PHE A 210 -23.35 -27.47 32.34
CA PHE A 210 -22.74 -28.43 33.27
C PHE A 210 -21.30 -28.79 32.86
N ILE A 211 -21.04 -28.96 31.56
CA ILE A 211 -19.69 -29.17 31.02
C ILE A 211 -18.83 -27.91 31.24
N TYR A 212 -19.38 -26.72 30.99
CA TYR A 212 -18.73 -25.44 31.24
C TYR A 212 -18.38 -25.24 32.72
N PHE A 213 -19.30 -25.54 33.64
CA PHE A 213 -19.08 -25.42 35.08
C PHE A 213 -17.94 -26.33 35.54
N LYS A 214 -17.85 -27.54 34.97
CA LYS A 214 -16.79 -28.51 35.27
C LYS A 214 -15.43 -28.12 34.67
N LEU A 215 -15.40 -27.50 33.49
CA LEU A 215 -14.19 -26.95 32.86
C LEU A 215 -13.71 -25.63 33.51
N SER A 216 -14.64 -24.84 34.09
CA SER A 216 -14.35 -23.53 34.73
C SER A 216 -13.52 -23.68 36.00
N PHE A 217 -13.62 -24.83 36.66
CA PHE A 217 -12.79 -25.17 37.82
C PHE A 217 -11.36 -25.59 37.45
N HIS A 218 -11.08 -25.96 36.19
CA HIS A 218 -9.81 -26.58 35.81
C HIS A 218 -8.90 -25.66 34.97
N SER A 219 -9.46 -24.79 34.12
CA SER A 219 -8.67 -23.86 33.29
C SER A 219 -9.46 -22.61 32.86
N PRO A 220 -9.46 -21.53 33.66
CA PRO A 220 -10.26 -20.33 33.37
C PRO A 220 -9.89 -19.64 32.06
N ASP A 221 -8.61 -19.67 31.66
CA ASP A 221 -8.09 -19.04 30.43
C ASP A 221 -8.57 -19.70 29.13
N LEU A 222 -8.88 -21.00 29.18
CA LEU A 222 -9.39 -21.73 28.02
C LEU A 222 -10.84 -21.34 27.73
N ILE A 223 -11.63 -21.08 28.77
CA ILE A 223 -13.04 -20.69 28.67
C ILE A 223 -13.19 -19.26 28.16
N THR A 224 -12.41 -18.31 28.67
CA THR A 224 -12.40 -16.93 28.16
C THR A 224 -12.03 -16.90 26.68
N ASN A 225 -11.09 -17.73 26.24
CA ASN A 225 -10.74 -17.88 24.83
C ASN A 225 -11.85 -18.53 23.98
N LEU A 226 -12.48 -19.61 24.46
CA LEU A 226 -13.60 -20.25 23.74
C LEU A 226 -14.82 -19.34 23.64
N PHE A 227 -15.17 -18.65 24.73
CA PHE A 227 -16.26 -17.68 24.76
C PHE A 227 -15.93 -16.45 23.88
N SER A 228 -14.64 -16.11 23.79
CA SER A 228 -14.15 -15.10 22.86
C SER A 228 -14.41 -15.45 21.41
N GLN A 229 -13.99 -16.65 21.00
CA GLN A 229 -14.20 -17.18 19.64
C GLN A 229 -15.70 -17.32 19.31
N PHE A 230 -16.49 -17.84 20.24
CA PHE A 230 -17.93 -17.99 20.07
C PHE A 230 -18.64 -16.64 19.90
N GLN A 231 -18.27 -15.61 20.67
CA GLN A 231 -18.85 -14.27 20.53
C GLN A 231 -18.48 -13.61 19.19
N ILE A 232 -17.24 -13.79 18.71
CA ILE A 232 -16.81 -13.27 17.39
C ILE A 232 -17.66 -13.91 16.29
N TYR A 233 -17.81 -15.23 16.32
CA TYR A 233 -18.63 -15.96 15.38
C TYR A 233 -20.10 -15.53 15.42
N LEU A 234 -20.68 -15.33 16.62
CA LEU A 234 -22.04 -14.84 16.78
C LEU A 234 -22.22 -13.42 16.24
N ASN A 235 -21.25 -12.52 16.46
CA ASN A 235 -21.29 -11.16 15.91
C ASN A 235 -21.18 -11.18 14.39
N LEU A 236 -20.33 -12.02 13.82
CA LEU A 236 -20.22 -12.21 12.37
C LEU A 236 -21.53 -12.75 11.78
N LYS A 237 -22.15 -13.74 12.44
CA LYS A 237 -23.46 -14.27 12.05
C LYS A 237 -24.57 -13.21 12.12
N LYS A 238 -24.51 -12.28 13.09
CA LYS A 238 -25.46 -11.15 13.19
C LYS A 238 -25.38 -10.21 11.99
N CYS A 239 -24.21 -10.00 11.39
CA CYS A 239 -24.06 -9.17 10.19
C CYS A 239 -24.84 -9.74 8.98
N PHE A 240 -25.02 -11.06 8.93
CA PHE A 240 -25.75 -11.76 7.87
C PHE A 240 -27.21 -12.04 8.21
N ASN A 241 -27.72 -11.56 9.35
CA ASN A 241 -29.13 -11.69 9.72
C ASN A 241 -29.92 -10.42 9.32
N TYR A 242 -31.22 -10.59 9.06
CA TYR A 242 -32.15 -9.48 8.85
C TYR A 242 -32.20 -8.57 10.09
N PRO A 243 -32.21 -7.23 9.98
CA PRO A 243 -32.36 -6.40 8.77
C PRO A 243 -31.05 -5.94 8.10
N MET A 244 -29.87 -6.33 8.60
CA MET A 244 -28.56 -5.83 8.11
C MET A 244 -28.04 -6.53 6.85
N GLN A 245 -28.53 -7.74 6.58
CA GLN A 245 -28.08 -8.59 5.49
C GLN A 245 -28.17 -7.91 4.12
N GLU A 246 -29.25 -7.17 3.85
CA GLU A 246 -29.47 -6.54 2.54
C GLU A 246 -28.45 -5.42 2.27
N ASN A 247 -28.22 -4.55 3.26
CA ASN A 247 -27.21 -3.49 3.17
C ASN A 247 -25.80 -4.08 3.07
N MET A 248 -25.51 -5.14 3.83
CA MET A 248 -24.22 -5.84 3.78
C MET A 248 -23.96 -6.41 2.39
N MET A 249 -24.93 -7.12 1.80
CA MET A 249 -24.77 -7.71 0.47
C MET A 249 -24.59 -6.65 -0.62
N ARG A 250 -25.39 -5.57 -0.58
CA ARG A 250 -25.25 -4.44 -1.53
C ARG A 250 -23.89 -3.78 -1.41
N LEU A 251 -23.43 -3.48 -0.19
CA LEU A 251 -22.12 -2.88 0.04
C LEU A 251 -20.99 -3.83 -0.36
N ALA A 252 -21.11 -5.14 -0.09
CA ALA A 252 -20.10 -6.12 -0.49
C ALA A 252 -19.92 -6.16 -2.02
N VAL A 253 -21.01 -6.10 -2.79
CA VAL A 253 -20.95 -6.02 -4.26
C VAL A 253 -20.25 -4.73 -4.70
N VAL A 254 -20.60 -3.58 -4.11
CA VAL A 254 -19.98 -2.29 -4.46
C VAL A 254 -18.49 -2.26 -4.10
N TRP A 255 -18.11 -2.75 -2.92
CA TRP A 255 -16.71 -2.87 -2.51
C TRP A 255 -15.93 -3.78 -3.47
N PHE A 256 -16.51 -4.91 -3.85
CA PHE A 256 -15.87 -5.84 -4.78
C PHE A 256 -15.65 -5.23 -6.16
N THR A 257 -16.67 -4.61 -6.75
CA THR A 257 -16.55 -4.03 -8.10
C THR A 257 -15.63 -2.82 -8.13
N LEU A 258 -15.67 -1.96 -7.10
CA LEU A 258 -14.78 -0.82 -6.99
C LEU A 258 -13.33 -1.27 -6.80
N SER A 259 -13.08 -2.26 -5.93
CA SER A 259 -11.75 -2.83 -5.70
C SER A 259 -11.17 -3.46 -6.96
N PHE A 260 -11.99 -4.25 -7.68
CA PHE A 260 -11.56 -4.92 -8.91
C PHE A 260 -11.12 -3.90 -9.98
N GLY A 261 -11.92 -2.85 -10.20
CA GLY A 261 -11.61 -1.81 -11.16
C GLY A 261 -10.36 -1.02 -10.78
N TYR A 262 -10.31 -0.50 -9.55
CA TYR A 262 -9.25 0.39 -9.10
C TYR A 262 -7.89 -0.33 -9.01
N TYR A 263 -7.82 -1.45 -8.28
CA TYR A 263 -6.57 -2.16 -8.12
C TYR A 263 -6.12 -2.83 -9.43
N GLY A 264 -7.06 -3.36 -10.23
CA GLY A 264 -6.75 -3.93 -11.53
C GLY A 264 -6.09 -2.94 -12.48
N LEU A 265 -6.66 -1.74 -12.61
CA LEU A 265 -6.07 -0.69 -13.46
C LEU A 265 -4.78 -0.13 -12.86
N SER A 266 -4.69 0.01 -11.53
CA SER A 266 -3.47 0.51 -10.87
C SER A 266 -2.23 -0.36 -11.15
N VAL A 267 -2.41 -1.66 -11.34
CA VAL A 267 -1.33 -2.60 -11.71
C VAL A 267 -1.06 -2.57 -13.21
N TRP A 268 -2.11 -2.44 -14.02
CA TRP A 268 -2.03 -2.43 -15.48
C TRP A 268 -1.35 -1.16 -16.04
N PHE A 269 -1.65 0.01 -15.48
CA PHE A 269 -1.13 1.29 -15.98
C PHE A 269 0.40 1.37 -16.06
N PRO A 270 1.17 1.10 -14.98
CA PRO A 270 2.63 1.15 -15.04
C PRO A 270 3.22 0.15 -16.04
N ASP A 271 2.61 -1.03 -16.20
CA ASP A 271 3.09 -2.07 -17.09
C ASP A 271 2.91 -1.66 -18.57
N VAL A 272 1.75 -1.12 -18.93
CA VAL A 272 1.50 -0.61 -20.28
C VAL A 272 2.35 0.61 -20.60
N ILE A 273 2.51 1.54 -19.65
CA ILE A 273 3.38 2.69 -19.87
C ILE A 273 4.83 2.25 -20.04
N LYS A 274 5.30 1.28 -19.25
CA LYS A 274 6.64 0.69 -19.41
C LYS A 274 6.81 0.06 -20.80
N HIS A 275 5.80 -0.68 -21.29
CA HIS A 275 5.83 -1.25 -22.63
C HIS A 275 5.92 -0.17 -23.72
N LEU A 276 5.09 0.88 -23.65
CA LEU A 276 5.12 1.98 -24.60
C LEU A 276 6.46 2.73 -24.58
N GLN A 277 7.04 2.93 -23.40
CA GLN A 277 8.36 3.53 -23.25
C GLN A 277 9.46 2.66 -23.87
N ALA A 278 9.38 1.33 -23.69
CA ALA A 278 10.32 0.40 -24.30
C ALA A 278 10.22 0.41 -25.84
N ASP A 279 9.00 0.44 -26.39
CA ASP A 279 8.77 0.55 -27.84
C ASP A 279 9.30 1.89 -28.39
N GLU A 280 9.03 3.00 -27.70
CA GLU A 280 9.52 4.32 -28.09
C GLU A 280 11.05 4.40 -28.00
N TYR A 281 11.65 3.84 -26.95
CA TYR A 281 13.10 3.73 -26.81
C TYR A 281 13.70 2.91 -27.96
N ALA A 282 13.13 1.74 -28.27
CA ALA A 282 13.58 0.91 -29.40
C ALA A 282 13.44 1.63 -30.76
N SER A 283 12.38 2.43 -30.94
CA SER A 283 12.16 3.21 -32.18
C SER A 283 13.20 4.32 -32.40
N LYS A 284 13.82 4.81 -31.31
CA LYS A 284 14.83 5.89 -31.32
C LYS A 284 16.27 5.37 -31.41
N VAL A 285 16.46 4.07 -31.62
CA VAL A 285 17.78 3.46 -31.81
C VAL A 285 18.54 4.17 -32.93
N LYS A 286 19.75 4.62 -32.63
CA LYS A 286 20.64 5.20 -33.64
C LYS A 286 21.50 4.10 -34.24
N ILE A 287 21.36 3.88 -35.55
CA ILE A 287 22.16 2.91 -36.28
C ILE A 287 23.28 3.62 -37.01
N HIS A 288 24.49 3.24 -36.66
CA HIS A 288 25.72 3.75 -37.23
C HIS A 288 26.37 2.66 -38.07
N ASN A 289 26.61 2.91 -39.37
CA ASN A 289 27.11 1.90 -40.30
C ASN A 289 28.43 2.33 -40.92
N ASN A 290 29.38 1.40 -41.02
CA ASN A 290 30.68 1.58 -41.68
C ASN A 290 31.46 2.78 -41.13
N GLU A 291 31.41 2.98 -39.80
CA GLU A 291 32.15 4.06 -39.16
C GLU A 291 33.63 3.69 -39.06
N ARG A 292 34.49 4.65 -39.38
CA ARG A 292 35.93 4.54 -39.13
C ARG A 292 36.31 5.67 -38.19
N ILE A 293 36.66 5.31 -36.96
CA ILE A 293 37.05 6.24 -35.92
C ILE A 293 38.51 5.93 -35.58
N GLU A 294 39.33 6.97 -35.55
CA GLU A 294 40.76 6.83 -35.28
C GLU A 294 41.20 7.88 -34.27
N SER A 295 41.98 7.44 -33.27
CA SER A 295 42.60 8.30 -32.26
C SER A 295 41.61 9.20 -31.52
N PHE A 296 40.41 8.70 -31.23
CA PHE A 296 39.37 9.41 -30.48
C PHE A 296 39.29 8.94 -29.03
N THR A 297 38.96 9.86 -28.12
CA THR A 297 38.75 9.56 -26.70
C THR A 297 37.27 9.72 -26.36
N PHE A 298 36.60 8.60 -26.10
CA PHE A 298 35.24 8.56 -25.59
C PHE A 298 35.24 8.79 -24.08
N ASN A 299 34.72 9.95 -23.66
CA ASN A 299 34.58 10.35 -22.26
C ASN A 299 33.12 10.64 -21.86
N PHE A 300 32.16 10.20 -22.68
CA PHE A 300 30.73 10.42 -22.50
C PHE A 300 29.96 9.10 -22.59
N THR A 301 28.76 9.06 -22.00
CA THR A 301 27.91 7.86 -22.02
C THR A 301 27.30 7.65 -23.41
N LEU A 302 27.44 6.44 -23.95
CA LEU A 302 26.75 6.01 -25.17
C LEU A 302 25.46 5.28 -24.76
N GLU A 303 24.35 5.68 -25.35
CA GLU A 303 23.03 5.14 -25.04
C GLU A 303 22.22 4.89 -26.32
N ASN A 304 21.63 3.70 -26.40
CA ASN A 304 20.69 3.28 -27.43
C ASN A 304 21.23 3.35 -28.88
N GLN A 305 22.41 2.75 -29.10
CA GLN A 305 23.11 2.81 -30.39
C GLN A 305 23.49 1.42 -30.87
N ILE A 306 23.42 1.21 -32.18
CA ILE A 306 23.91 0.01 -32.84
C ILE A 306 24.97 0.43 -33.85
N HIS A 307 26.21 0.02 -33.62
CA HIS A 307 27.32 0.25 -34.53
C HIS A 307 27.57 -1.03 -35.34
N LYS A 308 27.49 -0.94 -36.67
CA LYS A 308 27.70 -2.06 -37.59
C LYS A 308 28.90 -1.79 -38.49
N ASN A 309 29.74 -2.81 -38.69
CA ASN A 309 30.94 -2.73 -39.52
C ASN A 309 31.87 -1.56 -39.11
N GLY A 310 31.95 -1.27 -37.81
CA GLY A 310 32.79 -0.19 -37.30
C GLY A 310 34.26 -0.60 -37.26
N LEU A 311 35.16 0.33 -37.57
CA LEU A 311 36.60 0.18 -37.43
C LEU A 311 37.12 1.25 -36.47
N PHE A 312 37.54 0.81 -35.28
CA PHE A 312 38.05 1.64 -34.20
C PHE A 312 39.56 1.41 -34.08
N ILE A 313 40.37 2.46 -34.23
CA ILE A 313 41.84 2.35 -34.28
C ILE A 313 42.47 3.38 -33.32
N ASN A 314 43.27 2.91 -32.37
CA ASN A 314 43.95 3.76 -31.38
C ASN A 314 42.97 4.59 -30.51
N ASP A 315 41.73 4.10 -30.32
CA ASP A 315 40.71 4.81 -29.56
C ASP A 315 40.76 4.49 -28.06
N GLN A 316 40.36 5.46 -27.23
CA GLN A 316 40.35 5.33 -25.77
C GLN A 316 38.93 5.53 -25.23
N PHE A 317 38.44 4.60 -24.44
CA PHE A 317 37.14 4.62 -23.77
C PHE A 317 37.40 4.78 -22.27
N ILE A 318 37.20 5.98 -21.73
CA ILE A 318 37.63 6.32 -20.37
C ILE A 318 36.44 6.84 -19.55
N ASN A 319 36.22 6.24 -18.37
CA ASN A 319 35.20 6.65 -17.39
C ASN A 319 33.83 6.88 -18.04
N MET A 320 33.39 5.89 -18.81
CA MET A 320 32.16 5.97 -19.57
C MET A 320 31.24 4.77 -19.33
N LYS A 321 29.96 4.96 -19.67
CA LYS A 321 28.95 3.92 -19.57
C LYS A 321 28.39 3.58 -20.96
N LEU A 322 28.22 2.29 -21.22
CA LEU A 322 27.53 1.77 -22.39
C LEU A 322 26.13 1.30 -21.94
N LYS A 323 25.07 1.94 -22.45
CA LYS A 323 23.67 1.61 -22.12
C LYS A 323 22.92 1.17 -23.36
N SER A 324 22.53 -0.10 -23.42
CA SER A 324 21.87 -0.68 -24.60
C SER A 324 22.63 -0.43 -25.90
N VAL A 325 23.98 -0.49 -25.86
CA VAL A 325 24.83 -0.30 -27.04
C VAL A 325 25.25 -1.65 -27.59
N THR A 326 25.03 -1.88 -28.88
CA THR A 326 25.44 -3.13 -29.53
C THR A 326 26.43 -2.85 -30.65
N PHE A 327 27.61 -3.46 -30.58
CA PHE A 327 28.57 -3.47 -31.68
C PHE A 327 28.42 -4.77 -32.45
N VAL A 328 28.31 -4.69 -33.78
CA VAL A 328 28.13 -5.83 -34.67
C VAL A 328 29.17 -5.77 -35.78
N ASP A 329 29.84 -6.89 -36.07
CA ASP A 329 30.83 -7.00 -37.15
C ASP A 329 31.93 -5.92 -37.08
N SER A 330 32.28 -5.48 -35.87
CA SER A 330 33.15 -4.33 -35.65
C SER A 330 34.53 -4.75 -35.17
N THR A 331 35.57 -4.04 -35.63
CA THR A 331 36.97 -4.32 -35.28
C THR A 331 37.54 -3.20 -34.43
N PHE A 332 38.14 -3.57 -33.29
CA PHE A 332 38.84 -2.67 -32.38
C PHE A 332 40.33 -3.01 -32.42
N ARG A 333 41.18 -2.05 -32.83
CA ARG A 333 42.62 -2.22 -32.93
C ARG A 333 43.35 -1.22 -32.04
N ASN A 334 44.20 -1.73 -31.16
CA ASN A 334 44.99 -0.92 -30.23
C ASN A 334 44.11 0.04 -29.40
N CYS A 335 42.96 -0.45 -28.92
CA CYS A 335 42.00 0.33 -28.15
C CYS A 335 42.19 0.15 -26.63
N TYR A 336 41.92 1.19 -25.85
CA TYR A 336 42.05 1.18 -24.40
C TYR A 336 40.67 1.38 -23.74
N PHE A 337 40.27 0.48 -22.84
CA PHE A 337 39.02 0.57 -22.08
C PHE A 337 39.35 0.73 -20.59
N ASP A 338 39.10 1.91 -20.04
CA ASP A 338 39.39 2.29 -18.66
C ASP A 338 38.11 2.69 -17.91
N ASP A 339 37.81 1.96 -16.84
CA ASP A 339 36.63 2.20 -15.99
C ASP A 339 35.31 2.25 -16.77
N VAL A 340 35.17 1.34 -17.74
CA VAL A 340 33.97 1.20 -18.57
C VAL A 340 32.96 0.28 -17.89
N THR A 341 31.70 0.72 -17.84
CA THR A 341 30.59 -0.08 -17.29
C THR A 341 29.50 -0.23 -18.34
N SER A 342 29.00 -1.45 -18.55
CA SER A 342 28.09 -1.80 -19.64
C SER A 342 26.81 -2.47 -19.12
N VAL A 343 25.66 -1.89 -19.47
CA VAL A 343 24.32 -2.36 -19.11
C VAL A 343 23.54 -2.67 -20.38
N GLY A 344 22.98 -3.88 -20.51
CA GLY A 344 22.27 -4.34 -21.70
C GLY A 344 23.04 -4.18 -23.02
N SER A 345 24.38 -4.14 -22.96
CA SER A 345 25.25 -3.83 -24.10
C SER A 345 26.07 -5.05 -24.49
N TYR A 346 26.23 -5.28 -25.79
CA TYR A 346 26.79 -6.53 -26.33
C TYR A 346 27.75 -6.28 -27.50
N PHE A 347 28.73 -7.15 -27.65
CA PHE A 347 29.64 -7.19 -28.79
C PHE A 347 29.38 -8.48 -29.56
N ARG A 348 28.88 -8.38 -30.80
CA ARG A 348 28.51 -9.53 -31.65
C ARG A 348 29.46 -9.62 -32.83
N ASN A 349 30.08 -10.79 -33.03
CA ASN A 349 31.00 -11.04 -34.12
C ASN A 349 32.07 -9.93 -34.28
N CYS A 350 32.59 -9.44 -33.15
CA CYS A 350 33.57 -8.37 -33.12
C CYS A 350 34.99 -8.95 -33.06
N THR A 351 36.00 -8.16 -33.44
CA THR A 351 37.41 -8.56 -33.33
C THR A 351 38.18 -7.52 -32.54
N PHE A 352 38.75 -7.92 -31.41
CA PHE A 352 39.64 -7.08 -30.60
C PHE A 352 41.08 -7.49 -30.87
N ILE A 353 41.91 -6.55 -31.30
CA ILE A 353 43.34 -6.75 -31.61
C ILE A 353 44.13 -5.77 -30.76
N ASP A 354 45.03 -6.27 -29.92
CA ASP A 354 45.87 -5.45 -29.03
C ASP A 354 45.05 -4.51 -28.12
N ALA A 355 43.88 -4.96 -27.63
CA ALA A 355 43.03 -4.15 -26.76
C ALA A 355 43.41 -4.30 -25.28
N TYR A 356 43.26 -3.23 -24.50
CA TYR A 356 43.52 -3.25 -23.06
C TYR A 356 42.24 -2.94 -22.28
N PHE A 357 41.85 -3.83 -21.37
CA PHE A 357 40.70 -3.67 -20.51
C PHE A 357 41.14 -3.51 -19.05
N TYR A 358 40.80 -2.38 -18.43
CA TYR A 358 41.13 -2.04 -17.06
C TYR A 358 39.89 -1.60 -16.28
N ASN A 359 39.61 -2.26 -15.16
CA ASN A 359 38.47 -1.94 -14.31
C ASN A 359 37.13 -1.93 -15.08
N THR A 360 36.96 -2.87 -16.00
CA THR A 360 35.76 -3.01 -16.82
C THR A 360 34.89 -4.18 -16.36
N ASP A 361 33.62 -4.13 -16.74
CA ASP A 361 32.65 -5.21 -16.56
C ASP A 361 32.37 -5.97 -17.86
N ILE A 362 33.27 -5.86 -18.84
CA ILE A 362 33.21 -6.55 -20.13
C ILE A 362 33.87 -7.91 -19.96
N ASP A 363 33.07 -8.96 -19.92
CA ASP A 363 33.49 -10.35 -19.78
C ASP A 363 32.98 -11.21 -20.94
N ASP A 364 33.29 -12.50 -20.91
CA ASP A 364 32.89 -13.46 -21.94
C ASP A 364 31.36 -13.54 -22.13
N SER A 365 30.55 -13.12 -21.15
CA SER A 365 29.09 -13.11 -21.28
C SER A 365 28.58 -12.00 -22.21
N LYS A 366 29.35 -10.91 -22.36
CA LYS A 366 29.02 -9.77 -23.21
C LYS A 366 29.65 -9.85 -24.60
N LEU A 367 30.64 -10.72 -24.77
CA LEU A 367 31.29 -11.03 -26.04
C LEU A 367 30.60 -12.26 -26.66
N ILE A 368 29.68 -12.02 -27.59
CA ILE A 368 28.81 -13.06 -28.16
C ILE A 368 29.05 -13.26 -29.66
N ASP A 369 28.47 -14.33 -30.22
CA ASP A 369 28.46 -14.64 -31.65
C ASP A 369 29.86 -14.66 -32.30
N GLY A 370 30.80 -15.41 -31.72
CA GLY A 370 32.12 -15.64 -32.33
C GLY A 370 33.10 -14.46 -32.22
N THR A 371 32.87 -13.56 -31.27
CA THR A 371 33.79 -12.44 -31.00
C THR A 371 35.19 -12.94 -30.64
N GLU A 372 36.20 -12.48 -31.37
CA GLU A 372 37.59 -12.90 -31.20
C GLU A 372 38.40 -11.84 -30.46
N VAL A 373 39.20 -12.28 -29.49
CA VAL A 373 40.07 -11.42 -28.70
C VAL A 373 41.52 -11.87 -28.90
N ILE A 374 42.28 -11.07 -29.65
CA ILE A 374 43.64 -11.36 -30.10
C ILE A 374 44.60 -10.42 -29.37
N ASN A 375 45.60 -11.00 -28.69
CA ASN A 375 46.67 -10.28 -27.98
C ASN A 375 46.18 -9.14 -27.06
N SER A 376 45.01 -9.32 -26.42
CA SER A 376 44.40 -8.32 -25.55
C SER A 376 44.52 -8.74 -24.09
N THR A 377 44.56 -7.78 -23.17
CA THR A 377 44.75 -8.04 -21.73
C THR A 377 43.59 -7.51 -20.90
N PHE A 378 43.14 -8.31 -19.94
CA PHE A 378 42.12 -7.94 -18.96
C PHE A 378 42.76 -7.79 -17.57
N THR A 379 42.55 -6.64 -16.94
CA THR A 379 43.13 -6.29 -15.64
C THR A 379 42.09 -5.66 -14.73
N HIS A 380 42.05 -6.09 -13.46
CA HIS A 380 41.11 -5.59 -12.44
C HIS A 380 39.63 -5.67 -12.86
N ASN A 381 39.17 -6.81 -13.41
CA ASN A 381 37.76 -6.95 -13.81
C ASN A 381 36.80 -6.69 -12.63
N LYS A 382 35.71 -5.97 -12.91
CA LYS A 382 34.61 -5.76 -11.97
C LYS A 382 33.83 -7.07 -11.80
N ILE A 383 34.33 -7.96 -10.94
CA ILE A 383 33.68 -9.25 -10.64
C ILE A 383 32.61 -9.04 -9.57
N GLY A 384 31.36 -9.30 -9.93
CA GLY A 384 30.23 -9.26 -9.02
C GLY A 384 28.96 -8.94 -9.77
N CYS A 385 27.89 -9.68 -9.47
CA CYS A 385 26.55 -9.31 -9.88
C CYS A 385 26.15 -8.06 -9.08
N GLN A 386 26.57 -6.88 -9.54
CA GLN A 386 25.75 -5.72 -9.26
C GLN A 386 24.41 -6.07 -9.91
N MET A 387 23.34 -6.15 -9.11
CA MET A 387 21.98 -6.10 -9.65
C MET A 387 21.88 -4.74 -10.33
N THR A 388 22.38 -4.64 -11.56
CA THR A 388 22.02 -3.63 -12.51
C THR A 388 20.56 -3.94 -12.78
N PHE A 389 19.66 -3.31 -12.03
CA PHE A 389 18.30 -3.17 -12.51
C PHE A 389 18.45 -2.64 -13.94
N ASP A 390 18.19 -3.50 -14.92
CA ASP A 390 18.61 -3.36 -16.33
C ASP A 390 18.09 -2.11 -17.04
N ASP A 391 17.38 -1.25 -16.32
CA ASP A 391 16.84 0.01 -16.81
C ASP A 391 16.94 1.10 -15.72
N ASP A 392 18.10 1.76 -15.59
CA ASP A 392 18.22 3.03 -14.84
C ASP A 392 17.12 4.03 -15.27
N TYR A 393 16.71 3.98 -16.53
CA TYR A 393 15.62 4.78 -17.10
C TYR A 393 14.26 4.25 -16.65
N SER A 394 13.92 2.98 -16.94
CA SER A 394 12.56 2.46 -16.68
C SER A 394 12.23 2.40 -15.19
N ALA A 395 13.18 2.08 -14.30
CA ALA A 395 12.90 2.04 -12.87
C ALA A 395 12.57 3.44 -12.30
N TYR A 396 13.35 4.46 -12.65
CA TYR A 396 13.07 5.84 -12.24
C TYR A 396 11.70 6.30 -12.71
N TRP A 397 11.38 6.07 -13.99
CA TRP A 397 10.11 6.50 -14.58
C TRP A 397 8.92 5.77 -13.99
N VAL A 398 9.02 4.46 -13.71
CA VAL A 398 7.95 3.70 -13.06
C VAL A 398 7.56 4.30 -11.70
N TYR A 399 8.54 4.63 -10.86
CA TYR A 399 8.25 5.26 -9.55
C TYR A 399 7.77 6.70 -9.70
N PHE A 400 8.29 7.46 -10.68
CA PHE A 400 7.82 8.81 -10.97
C PHE A 400 6.37 8.84 -11.46
N ILE A 401 5.99 7.93 -12.35
CA ILE A 401 4.61 7.78 -12.84
C ILE A 401 3.67 7.41 -11.70
N ASN A 402 4.09 6.50 -10.81
CA ASN A 402 3.31 6.17 -9.62
C ASN A 402 3.13 7.39 -8.70
N PHE A 403 4.20 8.19 -8.51
CA PHE A 403 4.11 9.45 -7.80
C PHE A 403 3.11 10.42 -8.43
N LEU A 404 3.15 10.64 -9.76
CA LEU A 404 2.16 11.46 -10.46
C LEU A 404 0.74 10.93 -10.29
N GLY A 405 0.55 9.61 -10.41
CA GLY A 405 -0.72 8.94 -10.23
C GLY A 405 -1.30 9.16 -8.83
N THR A 406 -0.48 9.04 -7.78
CA THR A 406 -0.90 9.34 -6.39
C THR A 406 -1.10 10.83 -6.12
N LEU A 407 -0.34 11.72 -6.77
CA LEU A 407 -0.51 13.16 -6.66
C LEU A 407 -1.85 13.63 -7.24
N ALA A 408 -2.29 13.00 -8.34
CA ALA A 408 -3.58 13.28 -8.97
C ALA A 408 -4.80 12.90 -8.12
N VAL A 409 -4.61 12.08 -7.08
CA VAL A 409 -5.65 11.71 -6.11
C VAL A 409 -6.03 12.90 -5.22
N LEU A 410 -5.10 13.81 -4.94
CA LEU A 410 -5.27 14.90 -3.98
C LEU A 410 -6.41 15.88 -4.37
N PRO A 411 -6.50 16.39 -5.62
CA PRO A 411 -7.64 17.18 -6.06
C PRO A 411 -8.98 16.46 -5.90
N GLY A 412 -9.02 15.17 -6.26
CA GLY A 412 -10.22 14.34 -6.12
C GLY A 412 -10.71 14.26 -4.68
N ASN A 413 -9.79 14.13 -3.72
CA ASN A 413 -10.11 14.13 -2.31
C ASN A 413 -10.68 15.46 -1.83
N ILE A 414 -10.06 16.59 -2.20
CA ILE A 414 -10.54 17.93 -1.82
C ILE A 414 -11.97 18.13 -2.35
N VAL A 415 -12.21 17.75 -3.61
CA VAL A 415 -13.54 17.81 -4.22
C VAL A 415 -14.53 16.93 -3.45
N SER A 416 -14.14 15.71 -3.09
CA SER A 416 -14.99 14.81 -2.32
C SER A 416 -15.32 15.37 -0.92
N ALA A 417 -14.34 15.93 -0.21
CA ALA A 417 -14.54 16.49 1.12
C ALA A 417 -15.48 17.71 1.10
N LEU A 418 -15.35 18.59 0.10
CA LEU A 418 -16.15 19.80 -0.01
C LEU A 418 -17.58 19.56 -0.54
N LEU A 419 -17.77 18.53 -1.39
CA LEU A 419 -19.05 18.27 -2.05
C LEU A 419 -19.88 17.17 -1.39
N MET A 420 -19.29 16.31 -0.54
CA MET A 420 -20.01 15.19 0.07
C MET A 420 -21.25 15.63 0.85
N ASP A 421 -21.17 16.76 1.56
CA ASP A 421 -22.29 17.30 2.34
C ASP A 421 -23.34 18.02 1.47
N LYS A 422 -22.99 18.46 0.25
CA LYS A 422 -23.90 19.18 -0.66
C LYS A 422 -24.64 18.24 -1.63
N ILE A 423 -23.92 17.31 -2.25
CA ILE A 423 -24.42 16.44 -3.32
C ILE A 423 -25.04 15.16 -2.73
N GLY A 424 -24.64 14.80 -1.51
CA GLY A 424 -25.02 13.56 -0.85
C GLY A 424 -24.08 12.42 -1.23
N ARG A 425 -23.89 11.49 -0.29
CA ARG A 425 -22.88 10.42 -0.34
C ARG A 425 -23.12 9.46 -1.50
N LEU A 426 -24.32 8.89 -1.59
CA LEU A 426 -24.67 7.92 -2.65
C LEU A 426 -24.59 8.53 -4.06
N SER A 427 -25.01 9.79 -4.22
CA SER A 427 -24.91 10.50 -5.50
C SER A 427 -23.46 10.76 -5.91
N MET A 428 -22.59 11.09 -4.94
CA MET A 428 -21.16 11.27 -5.18
C MET A 428 -20.48 9.95 -5.57
N LEU A 429 -20.81 8.85 -4.89
CA LEU A 429 -20.36 7.51 -5.23
C LEU A 429 -20.76 7.14 -6.67
N GLY A 430 -22.06 7.26 -7.02
CA GLY A 430 -22.54 6.93 -8.35
C GLY A 430 -21.95 7.82 -9.45
N GLY A 431 -21.89 9.14 -9.22
CA GLY A 431 -21.36 10.10 -10.19
C GLY A 431 -19.87 9.92 -10.47
N SER A 432 -19.07 9.70 -9.43
CA SER A 432 -17.63 9.42 -9.59
C SER A 432 -17.37 8.09 -10.31
N MET A 433 -18.15 7.05 -10.01
CA MET A 433 -18.03 5.76 -10.72
C MET A 433 -18.36 5.89 -12.21
N ILE A 434 -19.43 6.61 -12.58
CA ILE A 434 -19.77 6.84 -13.99
C ILE A 434 -18.64 7.62 -14.69
N LEU A 435 -18.16 8.69 -14.06
CA LEU A 435 -17.11 9.52 -14.64
C LEU A 435 -15.78 8.76 -14.78
N SER A 436 -15.43 7.91 -13.80
CA SER A 436 -14.28 7.00 -13.88
C SER A 436 -14.46 5.95 -15.00
N GLY A 437 -15.66 5.41 -15.20
CA GLY A 437 -15.96 4.50 -16.30
C GLY A 437 -15.83 5.15 -17.68
N ILE A 438 -16.28 6.41 -17.81
CA ILE A 438 -16.07 7.21 -19.03
C ILE A 438 -14.57 7.43 -19.28
N SER A 439 -13.79 7.75 -18.24
CA SER A 439 -12.33 7.90 -18.39
C SER A 439 -11.66 6.60 -18.86
N CYS A 440 -12.12 5.44 -18.38
CA CYS A 440 -11.62 4.14 -18.81
C CYS A 440 -11.93 3.87 -20.29
N PHE A 441 -13.09 4.28 -20.78
CA PHE A 441 -13.43 4.13 -22.21
C PHE A 441 -12.42 4.85 -23.11
N PHE A 442 -11.90 6.01 -22.69
CA PHE A 442 -10.89 6.73 -23.45
C PHE A 442 -9.49 6.11 -23.44
N LEU A 443 -9.21 5.16 -22.53
CA LEU A 443 -7.94 4.41 -22.53
C LEU A 443 -7.74 3.62 -23.82
N TRP A 444 -8.83 3.16 -24.45
CA TRP A 444 -8.77 2.43 -25.72
C TRP A 444 -8.07 3.23 -26.83
N PHE A 445 -8.13 4.57 -26.78
CA PHE A 445 -7.52 5.46 -27.77
C PHE A 445 -6.11 5.93 -27.39
N GLY A 446 -5.58 5.49 -26.24
CA GLY A 446 -4.27 5.89 -25.74
C GLY A 446 -3.13 5.26 -26.55
N THR A 447 -2.53 6.02 -27.47
CA THR A 447 -1.38 5.58 -28.27
C THR A 447 -0.06 6.23 -27.85
N SER A 448 -0.08 7.23 -26.98
CA SER A 448 1.11 7.94 -26.49
C SER A 448 1.28 7.79 -24.98
N GLU A 449 2.55 7.82 -24.53
CA GLU A 449 2.90 7.81 -23.11
C GLU A 449 2.18 8.93 -22.34
N SER A 450 2.24 10.15 -22.86
CA SER A 450 1.66 11.33 -22.22
C SER A 450 0.14 11.24 -22.07
N MET A 451 -0.56 10.68 -23.06
CA MET A 451 -2.00 10.44 -22.99
C MET A 451 -2.32 9.38 -21.93
N MET A 452 -1.53 8.31 -21.85
CA MET A 452 -1.71 7.26 -20.84
C MET A 452 -1.49 7.77 -19.41
N ILE A 453 -0.45 8.57 -19.19
CA ILE A 453 -0.20 9.22 -17.88
C ILE A 453 -1.34 10.17 -17.52
N PHE A 454 -1.83 10.96 -18.48
CA PHE A 454 -2.97 11.84 -18.25
C PHE A 454 -4.23 11.07 -17.85
N MET A 455 -4.53 9.96 -18.54
CA MET A 455 -5.69 9.13 -18.23
C MET A 455 -5.54 8.40 -16.90
N LEU A 456 -4.33 7.96 -16.51
CA LEU A 456 -4.03 7.43 -15.19
C LEU A 456 -4.37 8.45 -14.09
N CYS A 457 -3.88 9.69 -14.24
CA CYS A 457 -4.15 10.76 -13.29
C CYS A 457 -5.64 11.09 -13.21
N LEU A 458 -6.32 11.17 -14.37
CA LEU A 458 -7.76 11.43 -14.44
C LEU A 458 -8.56 10.31 -13.76
N TYR A 459 -8.26 9.05 -14.06
CA TYR A 459 -8.91 7.89 -13.48
C TYR A 459 -8.75 7.85 -11.95
N ASN A 460 -7.52 8.03 -11.45
CA ASN A 460 -7.22 7.99 -10.02
C ASN A 460 -7.90 9.14 -9.27
N GLY A 461 -7.85 10.36 -9.81
CA GLY A 461 -8.49 11.53 -9.21
C GLY A 461 -10.01 11.43 -9.16
N LEU A 462 -10.64 10.81 -10.17
CA LEU A 462 -12.09 10.59 -10.18
C LEU A 462 -12.52 9.44 -9.27
N SER A 463 -11.80 8.32 -9.31
CA SER A 463 -12.16 7.11 -8.57
C SER A 463 -12.04 7.29 -7.06
N ILE A 464 -11.16 8.19 -6.59
CA ILE A 464 -10.98 8.39 -5.15
C ILE A 464 -12.19 9.02 -4.47
N SER A 465 -12.94 9.84 -5.19
CA SER A 465 -14.20 10.37 -4.65
C SER A 465 -15.19 9.24 -4.35
N ALA A 466 -15.16 8.17 -5.14
CA ALA A 466 -15.96 6.97 -4.91
C ALA A 466 -15.50 6.22 -3.65
N TRP A 467 -14.19 6.02 -3.48
CA TRP A 467 -13.59 5.38 -2.30
C TRP A 467 -13.95 6.10 -1.00
N ASN A 468 -13.73 7.41 -0.93
CA ASN A 468 -14.05 8.21 0.26
C ASN A 468 -15.55 8.13 0.59
N SER A 469 -16.40 8.20 -0.43
CA SER A 469 -17.85 8.05 -0.22
C SER A 469 -18.21 6.66 0.28
N LEU A 470 -17.58 5.61 -0.22
CA LEU A 470 -17.87 4.24 0.15
C LEU A 470 -17.49 3.96 1.60
N ASP A 471 -16.32 4.44 2.06
CA ASP A 471 -15.89 4.34 3.46
C ASP A 471 -16.91 4.97 4.40
N VAL A 472 -17.32 6.18 4.05
CA VAL A 472 -18.26 6.96 4.83
C VAL A 472 -19.66 6.30 4.83
N VAL A 473 -20.16 5.82 3.70
CA VAL A 473 -21.46 5.11 3.62
C VAL A 473 -21.41 3.80 4.40
N THR A 474 -20.30 3.07 4.34
CA THR A 474 -20.12 1.79 5.04
C THR A 474 -20.19 2.00 6.54
N THR A 475 -19.43 2.97 7.08
CA THR A 475 -19.48 3.31 8.51
C THR A 475 -20.85 3.83 8.94
N GLU A 476 -21.64 4.41 8.02
CA GLU A 476 -22.97 4.92 8.34
C GLU A 476 -24.12 3.93 8.23
N SER A 477 -23.99 2.93 7.37
CA SER A 477 -25.03 1.95 7.07
C SER A 477 -25.22 0.92 8.17
N PHE A 478 -24.18 0.63 8.95
CA PHE A 478 -24.29 -0.25 10.10
C PHE A 478 -24.72 0.57 11.33
N PRO A 479 -25.88 0.26 11.94
CA PRO A 479 -26.22 0.79 13.24
C PRO A 479 -25.26 0.17 14.24
N THR A 480 -24.28 0.95 14.69
CA THR A 480 -23.81 0.77 16.06
C THR A 480 -25.06 0.89 16.93
N VAL A 481 -25.44 -0.18 17.63
CA VAL A 481 -26.72 -0.42 18.37
C VAL A 481 -27.16 0.71 19.33
N ARG A 482 -26.38 1.79 19.41
CA ARG A 482 -26.64 3.00 20.19
C ARG A 482 -26.23 4.25 19.36
N ARG A 483 -27.00 4.66 18.35
CA ARG A 483 -26.66 5.82 17.49
C ARG A 483 -27.55 7.02 17.74
#